data_AF-A0A7X6HPF8-F1
#
_entry.id   AF-A0A7X6HPF8-F1
#
_cell.length_a   1.000
_cell.length_b   1.000
_cell.length_c   1.000
_cell.angle_alpha   90.00
_cell.angle_beta   90.00
_cell.angle_gamma   90.00
#
_symmetry.space_group_name_H-M   'P 1'
#
loop_
_entity.id
_entity.type
_entity.pdbx_description
1 polymer ?
#
loop_
_entity_poly.entity_id
_entity_poly.type
_entity_poly.pdbx_seq_one_letter_code
_entity_poly.pdbx_strand_id
1 'polypeptide(L)' 'MPVVKFSEQNLVRNSFRGQNLKDFTFFKTKLKNVRFDRNNAGTRTQLRRTNFSESFTGEGLISR' A
#
# COMPACT_ATOMS: atom_id res chain seq x y z
N MET A 1 3.60 3.93 -16.94
CA MET A 1 3.57 4.63 -15.64
C MET A 1 4.86 4.33 -14.91
N PRO A 2 5.51 5.31 -14.27
CA PRO A 2 6.69 5.05 -13.45
C PRO A 2 6.32 4.18 -12.24
N VAL A 3 7.24 3.29 -11.86
CA VAL A 3 7.14 2.52 -10.62
C VAL A 3 7.38 3.46 -9.44
N VAL A 4 6.42 3.57 -8.53
CA VAL A 4 6.55 4.38 -7.32
C VAL A 4 7.10 3.53 -6.18
N LYS A 5 8.08 4.09 -5.45
CA LYS A 5 8.70 3.46 -4.30
C LYS A 5 8.52 4.33 -3.06
N PHE A 6 7.91 3.76 -2.03
CA PHE A 6 7.86 4.27 -0.68
C PHE A 6 8.82 3.43 0.16
N SER A 7 9.93 4.03 0.60
CA SER A 7 10.94 3.36 1.42
C SER A 7 11.02 4.03 2.78
N GLU A 8 10.90 3.27 3.86
CA GLU A 8 11.07 3.72 5.26
C GLU A 8 10.11 4.85 5.67
N GLN A 9 9.04 5.07 4.91
CA GLN A 9 8.06 6.11 5.18
C GLN A 9 7.05 5.68 6.25
N ASN A 10 6.49 6.66 6.94
CA ASN A 10 5.36 6.47 7.85
C ASN A 10 4.07 6.95 7.19
N LEU A 11 3.33 6.01 6.59
CA LEU A 11 2.05 6.26 5.95
C LEU A 11 0.93 6.06 6.99
N VAL A 12 0.43 7.16 7.54
CA VAL A 12 -0.66 7.15 8.52
C VAL A 12 -1.93 7.68 7.87
N ARG A 13 -3.04 6.91 7.94
CA ARG A 13 -4.36 7.30 7.41
C ARG A 13 -4.39 7.64 5.91
N ASN A 14 -3.37 7.21 5.16
CA ASN A 14 -3.33 7.39 3.70
C ASN A 14 -4.38 6.49 3.03
N SER A 15 -4.94 6.95 1.92
CA SER A 15 -5.96 6.22 1.17
C SER A 15 -5.53 6.00 -0.27
N PHE A 16 -5.33 4.74 -0.64
CA PHE A 16 -5.05 4.30 -2.01
C PHE A 16 -6.25 3.58 -2.65
N ARG A 17 -7.47 3.86 -2.15
CA ARG A 17 -8.72 3.21 -2.59
C ARG A 17 -8.92 3.35 -4.10
N GLY A 18 -9.11 2.23 -4.79
CA GLY A 18 -9.34 2.16 -6.23
C GLY A 18 -8.14 2.54 -7.12
N GLN A 19 -6.95 2.77 -6.54
CA GLN A 19 -5.76 3.09 -7.33
C GLN A 19 -5.11 1.84 -7.94
N ASN A 20 -4.42 2.03 -9.06
CA ASN A 20 -3.57 0.99 -9.64
C ASN A 20 -2.15 1.12 -9.06
N LEU A 21 -1.82 0.27 -8.09
CA LEU A 21 -0.49 0.21 -7.45
C LEU A 21 0.35 -0.96 -7.99
N LYS A 22 0.02 -1.45 -9.18
CA LYS A 22 0.76 -2.54 -9.82
C LYS A 22 2.23 -2.15 -9.93
N ASP A 23 3.10 -3.08 -9.54
CA ASP A 23 4.57 -2.91 -9.52
C ASP A 23 5.10 -1.87 -8.50
N PHE A 24 4.27 -1.32 -7.61
CA PHE A 24 4.76 -0.38 -6.57
C PHE A 24 5.54 -1.11 -5.48
N THR A 25 6.41 -0.37 -4.78
CA THR A 25 7.15 -0.88 -3.63
C THR A 25 6.84 -0.05 -2.39
N PHE A 26 6.44 -0.75 -1.33
CA PHE A 26 6.39 -0.31 0.06
C PHE A 26 7.47 -1.10 0.81
N PHE A 27 8.67 -0.56 0.92
CA PHE A 27 9.80 -1.20 1.59
C PHE A 27 10.02 -0.61 2.98
N LYS A 28 10.02 -1.43 4.04
CA LYS A 28 10.17 -0.96 5.43
C LYS A 28 9.19 0.15 5.83
N THR A 29 8.02 0.18 5.20
CA THR A 29 7.02 1.26 5.37
C THR A 29 6.12 0.94 6.55
N LYS A 30 5.84 1.93 7.39
CA LYS A 30 4.79 1.82 8.42
C LYS A 30 3.45 2.21 7.82
N LEU A 31 2.50 1.28 7.77
CA LEU A 31 1.16 1.44 7.19
C LEU A 31 0.08 1.45 8.28
N LYS A 32 -0.04 2.55 9.03
CA LYS A 32 -1.05 2.67 10.08
C LYS A 32 -2.36 3.22 9.53
N ASN A 33 -3.45 2.44 9.60
CA ASN A 33 -4.76 2.83 9.07
C ASN A 33 -4.76 3.20 7.58
N VAL A 34 -3.91 2.57 6.79
CA VAL A 34 -3.86 2.78 5.33
C VAL A 34 -4.96 1.97 4.65
N ARG A 35 -5.63 2.58 3.66
CA ARG A 35 -6.77 1.97 2.96
C ARG A 35 -6.41 1.52 1.55
N PHE A 36 -6.67 0.24 1.26
CA PHE A 36 -6.51 -0.40 -0.05
C PHE A 36 -7.83 -1.02 -0.57
N ASP A 37 -8.96 -0.65 0.02
CA ASP A 37 -10.28 -1.17 -0.34
C ASP A 37 -10.87 -0.49 -1.59
N ARG A 38 -12.10 -0.87 -1.96
CA ARG A 38 -12.78 -0.27 -3.11
C ARG A 38 -13.03 1.21 -2.90
N ASN A 39 -12.91 2.03 -3.94
CA ASN A 39 -13.40 3.41 -3.90
C ASN A 39 -14.94 3.48 -3.97
N ASN A 40 -15.52 4.68 -3.93
CA ASN A 40 -16.97 4.88 -3.97
C ASN A 40 -17.62 4.45 -5.31
N ALA A 41 -16.83 4.33 -6.38
CA ALA A 41 -17.27 3.80 -7.66
C ALA A 41 -17.18 2.26 -7.76
N GLY A 42 -16.81 1.57 -6.68
CA GLY A 42 -16.68 0.12 -6.66
C GLY A 42 -15.37 -0.42 -7.24
N THR A 43 -14.43 0.44 -7.65
CA THR A 43 -13.13 0.04 -8.20
C THR A 43 -12.22 -0.47 -7.08
N ARG A 44 -11.72 -1.71 -7.18
CA ARG A 44 -10.74 -2.28 -6.24
C ARG A 44 -9.34 -1.70 -6.49
N THR A 45 -8.59 -1.45 -5.43
CA THR A 45 -7.15 -1.16 -5.55
C THR A 45 -6.43 -2.37 -6.16
N GLN A 46 -5.57 -2.13 -7.13
CA GLN A 46 -4.78 -3.18 -7.78
C GLN A 46 -3.42 -3.30 -7.10
N LEU A 47 -3.17 -4.43 -6.44
CA LEU A 47 -1.93 -4.71 -5.70
C LEU A 47 -1.04 -5.78 -6.38
N ARG A 48 -1.35 -6.12 -7.64
CA ARG A 48 -0.61 -7.18 -8.34
C ARG A 48 0.85 -6.77 -8.50
N ARG A 49 1.78 -7.64 -8.07
CA ARG A 49 3.24 -7.37 -8.07
C ARG A 49 3.65 -6.18 -7.18
N THR A 50 2.77 -5.70 -6.30
CA THR A 50 3.15 -4.72 -5.28
C THR A 50 4.02 -5.42 -4.24
N ASN A 51 5.14 -4.79 -3.89
CA ASN A 51 6.07 -5.31 -2.91
C ASN A 51 5.84 -4.65 -1.55
N PHE A 52 5.56 -5.43 -0.51
CA PHE A 52 5.40 -4.96 0.88
C PHE A 52 6.54 -5.44 1.80
N SER A 53 7.74 -5.69 1.27
CA SER A 53 8.85 -6.28 2.03
C SER A 53 9.17 -5.42 3.26
N GLU A 54 9.21 -6.07 4.42
CA GLU A 54 9.49 -5.44 5.72
C GLU A 54 8.53 -4.31 6.11
N SER A 55 7.42 -4.15 5.39
CA SER A 55 6.39 -3.18 5.78
C SER A 55 5.50 -3.76 6.88
N PHE A 56 5.03 -2.87 7.77
CA PHE A 56 4.30 -3.24 8.98
C PHE A 56 3.14 -2.28 9.24
N THR A 57 2.03 -2.77 9.81
CA THR A 57 0.81 -1.99 10.05
C THR A 57 0.89 -1.11 11.31
N GLY A 58 2.04 -1.12 11.99
CA GLY A 58 2.22 -0.55 13.33
C GLY A 58 1.88 -1.53 14.45
N GLU A 59 1.08 -2.56 14.16
CA GLU A 59 0.70 -3.64 15.11
C GLU A 59 1.32 -5.00 14.71
N GLY A 60 1.96 -5.10 13.53
CA GLY A 60 2.59 -6.33 13.04
C GLY A 60 3.04 -6.22 11.58
N LEU A 61 3.73 -7.23 11.05
CA LEU A 61 4.12 -7.29 9.64
C LEU A 61 2.90 -7.49 8.73
N ILE A 62 2.99 -7.01 7.49
CA ILE A 62 1.95 -7.27 6.48
C ILE A 62 2.12 -8.70 5.99
N SER A 63 1.14 -9.57 6.28
CA SER A 63 1.05 -10.90 5.68
C SER A 63 0.55 -10.76 4.24
N ARG A 64 1.26 -11.37 3.29
CA ARG A 64 0.99 -11.26 1.85
C ARG A 64 -0.06 -12.24 1.34
#